data_AF-A0A925MTZ8-F1
#
_entry.id   AF-A0A925MTZ8-F1
#
_cell.length_a   1.000
_cell.length_b   1.000
_cell.length_c   1.000
_cell.angle_alpha   90.00
_cell.angle_beta   90.00
_cell.angle_gamma   90.00
#
_symmetry.space_group_name_H-M   'P 1'
#
loop_
_entity.id
_entity.type
_entity.pdbx_description
1 polymer ?
#
loop_
_entity_poly.entity_id
_entity_poly.type
_entity_poly.pdbx_seq_one_letter_code
_entity_poly.pdbx_strand_id
1 'polypeptide(L)'
;TAASPSVAVARPRDCTELEAGAELVAGDGATKLAIASVGAGDLWLDLSMLAEAGPRSATLEARFAEGDAGIAIEYVGEDATADATAAQMLRLTPASPSVTLGWLPASPFRSGYCLRWVRADGGRGPWSPPLPAGSRIALEPGRAATDAWPGAAASEPESPFDEDALDTSDLALIAAGPGEYVFRPLAPRIQIGPDGKPALQLIVAGSTGFLQLTAEWTVDAARIADLSAAIERRDGAAPRLSPAPDEVRDTALLLVPEGGGETILATGTALGVAPQTSQLAATLDAAQIALIQRGIAGERGVVKIRYRIDAGDPTRAEGSFAEVDGGAGVETMTAMRESVGEIHRHVIEITADLADALNGDPNG
;
A
#
# COMPACT_ATOMS: atom_id res chain seq x y z
N THR A 1 8.83 -28.66 30.34
CA THR A 1 9.30 -27.65 29.38
C THR A 1 9.71 -28.39 28.12
N ALA A 2 8.92 -28.27 27.04
CA ALA A 2 9.37 -28.74 25.74
C ALA A 2 10.50 -27.81 25.27
N ALA A 3 11.54 -28.37 24.64
CA ALA A 3 12.59 -27.56 24.05
C ALA A 3 12.01 -26.76 22.87
N SER A 4 12.31 -25.45 22.80
CA SER A 4 11.93 -24.65 21.64
C SER A 4 12.68 -25.15 20.40
N PRO A 5 11.99 -25.42 19.28
CA PRO A 5 12.66 -25.80 18.05
C PRO A 5 13.54 -24.65 17.57
N SER A 6 14.79 -24.96 17.21
CA SER A 6 15.73 -24.00 16.63
C SER A 6 16.07 -24.43 15.21
N VAL A 7 16.05 -23.49 14.27
CA VAL A 7 16.48 -23.69 12.88
C VAL A 7 17.71 -22.82 12.64
N ALA A 8 18.75 -23.42 12.05
CA ALA A 8 19.96 -22.71 11.65
C ALA A 8 20.08 -22.73 10.13
N VAL A 9 20.32 -21.57 9.52
CA VAL A 9 20.53 -21.42 8.08
C VAL A 9 21.98 -20.99 7.86
N ALA A 10 22.70 -21.72 7.01
CA ALA A 10 24.09 -21.41 6.71
C ALA A 10 24.17 -20.26 5.70
N ARG A 11 24.92 -19.20 6.05
CA ARG A 11 25.20 -18.07 5.15
C ARG A 11 26.50 -18.31 4.35
N PRO A 12 26.51 -18.15 3.02
CA PRO A 12 27.73 -18.10 2.23
C PRO A 12 28.68 -17.00 2.73
N ARG A 13 30.00 -17.23 2.67
CA ARG A 13 31.01 -16.30 3.23
C ARG A 13 31.06 -14.94 2.53
N ASP A 14 30.66 -14.93 1.28
CA ASP A 14 30.66 -13.79 0.35
C ASP A 14 29.30 -13.05 0.30
N CYS A 15 28.27 -13.56 0.98
CA CYS A 15 26.99 -12.89 1.10
C CYS A 15 27.06 -11.79 2.18
N THR A 16 27.09 -10.53 1.73
CA THR A 16 27.12 -9.33 2.58
C THR A 16 25.73 -8.89 3.04
N GLU A 17 24.70 -9.20 2.24
CA GLU A 17 23.31 -8.86 2.50
C GLU A 17 22.50 -10.16 2.46
N LEU A 18 22.03 -10.59 3.63
CA LEU A 18 21.09 -11.70 3.75
C LEU A 18 19.81 -11.14 4.35
N GLU A 19 18.72 -11.38 3.63
CA GLU A 19 17.37 -11.08 4.03
C GLU A 19 16.68 -12.42 4.36
N ALA A 20 16.04 -12.50 5.53
CA ALA A 20 15.29 -13.66 5.96
C ALA A 20 13.84 -13.28 6.24
N GLY A 21 12.92 -13.89 5.51
CA GLY A 21 11.49 -13.87 5.79
C GLY A 21 11.03 -15.21 6.37
N ALA A 22 9.88 -15.20 7.02
CA ALA A 22 9.20 -16.42 7.41
C ALA A 22 7.71 -16.31 7.07
N GLU A 23 7.11 -17.41 6.64
CA GLU A 23 5.67 -17.53 6.49
C GLU A 23 5.15 -18.47 7.58
N LEU A 24 4.22 -17.97 8.40
CA LEU A 24 3.48 -18.81 9.33
C LEU A 24 2.21 -19.26 8.65
N VAL A 25 1.94 -20.55 8.71
CA VAL A 25 0.73 -21.14 8.14
C VAL A 25 -0.14 -21.58 9.32
N ALA A 26 -1.40 -21.17 9.31
CA ALA A 26 -2.39 -21.64 10.27
C ALA A 26 -2.54 -23.17 10.18
N GLY A 27 -3.03 -23.80 11.25
CA GLY A 27 -3.14 -25.26 11.31
C GLY A 27 -4.08 -25.87 10.26
N ASP A 28 -4.96 -25.06 9.66
CA ASP A 28 -5.84 -25.45 8.55
C ASP A 28 -5.17 -25.36 7.17
N GLY A 29 -3.97 -24.80 7.08
CA GLY A 29 -3.23 -24.59 5.83
C GLY A 29 -3.75 -23.44 4.97
N ALA A 30 -4.85 -22.78 5.35
CA ALA A 30 -5.55 -21.80 4.53
C ALA A 30 -5.01 -20.38 4.77
N THR A 31 -4.81 -20.00 6.03
CA THR A 31 -4.33 -18.66 6.38
C THR A 31 -2.83 -18.63 6.51
N LYS A 32 -2.19 -17.66 5.87
CA LYS A 32 -0.75 -17.45 5.89
C LYS A 32 -0.44 -16.03 6.37
N LEU A 33 0.54 -15.89 7.25
CA LEU A 33 1.06 -14.61 7.70
C LEU A 33 2.54 -14.52 7.35
N ALA A 34 2.94 -13.42 6.71
CA ALA A 34 4.33 -13.15 6.40
C ALA A 34 4.97 -12.32 7.51
N ILE A 35 6.14 -12.73 7.97
CA ILE A 35 7.02 -11.88 8.77
C ILE A 35 7.83 -11.03 7.80
N ALA A 36 7.88 -9.72 8.05
CA ALA A 36 8.72 -8.80 7.30
C ALA A 36 10.17 -9.31 7.27
N SER A 37 10.81 -9.14 6.11
CA SER A 37 12.22 -9.51 5.91
C SER A 37 13.11 -8.80 6.94
N VAL A 38 13.88 -9.58 7.70
CA VAL A 38 14.87 -9.06 8.64
C VAL A 38 16.28 -9.25 8.07
N GLY A 39 17.18 -8.31 8.39
CA GLY A 39 18.57 -8.41 8.01
C GLY A 39 19.31 -9.58 8.68
N ALA A 40 20.50 -9.88 8.18
CA ALA A 40 21.35 -10.98 8.64
C ALA A 40 21.64 -10.91 10.15
N GLY A 41 21.10 -11.85 10.93
CA GLY A 41 21.31 -11.95 12.38
C GLY A 41 20.52 -13.10 13.00
N ASP A 42 20.57 -13.20 14.33
CA ASP A 42 19.73 -14.14 15.07
C ASP A 42 18.26 -13.70 14.95
N LEU A 43 17.47 -14.47 14.18
CA LEU A 43 16.04 -14.25 14.05
C LEU A 43 15.29 -15.00 15.15
N TRP A 44 14.70 -14.24 16.07
CA TRP A 44 13.84 -14.77 17.12
C TRP A 44 12.39 -14.75 16.68
N LEU A 45 11.87 -15.89 16.20
CA LEU A 45 10.47 -15.99 15.82
C LEU A 45 9.57 -15.96 17.07
N ASP A 46 8.97 -14.80 17.32
CA ASP A 46 8.01 -14.50 18.39
C ASP A 46 6.71 -13.97 17.74
N LEU A 47 5.57 -14.19 18.39
CA LEU A 47 4.31 -13.52 18.08
C LEU A 47 4.47 -12.01 18.00
N SER A 48 5.34 -11.39 18.81
CA SER A 48 5.58 -9.94 18.76
C SER A 48 6.15 -9.44 17.43
N MET A 49 6.66 -10.33 16.57
CA MET A 49 7.12 -9.98 15.22
C MET A 49 5.99 -9.93 14.19
N LEU A 50 4.79 -10.40 14.54
CA LEU A 50 3.63 -10.37 13.66
C LEU A 50 2.94 -9.01 13.80
N ALA A 51 2.74 -8.35 12.67
CA ALA A 51 1.97 -7.11 12.62
C ALA A 51 0.53 -7.32 13.12
N GLU A 52 0.03 -8.55 13.09
CA GLU A 52 -1.29 -8.98 13.52
C GLU A 52 -1.39 -9.30 15.01
N ALA A 53 -0.27 -9.43 15.72
CA ALA A 53 -0.25 -9.71 17.15
C ALA A 53 -0.33 -8.43 17.99
N GLY A 54 -0.74 -8.61 19.25
CA GLY A 54 -0.82 -7.51 20.22
C GLY A 54 -2.12 -6.69 20.15
N PRO A 55 -2.22 -5.61 20.93
CA PRO A 55 -3.42 -4.79 20.99
C PRO A 55 -3.80 -4.24 19.60
N ARG A 56 -5.10 -4.29 19.29
CA ARG A 56 -5.67 -3.82 18.02
C ARG A 56 -6.71 -2.76 18.32
N SER A 57 -6.92 -1.89 17.33
CA SER A 57 -7.95 -0.87 17.38
C SER A 57 -8.63 -0.68 16.03
N ALA A 58 -9.84 -0.17 16.07
CA ALA A 58 -10.59 0.27 14.89
C ALA A 58 -11.46 1.48 15.27
N THR A 59 -11.87 2.24 14.27
CA THR A 59 -12.70 3.43 14.47
C THR A 59 -14.07 3.22 13.83
N LEU A 60 -15.11 3.37 14.64
CA LEU A 60 -16.49 3.38 14.16
C LEU A 60 -16.96 4.81 14.09
N GLU A 61 -17.66 5.13 13.01
CA GLU A 61 -18.25 6.44 12.79
C GLU A 61 -19.69 6.26 12.36
N ALA A 62 -20.59 7.03 12.95
CA ALA A 62 -22.00 7.00 12.67
C ALA A 62 -22.47 8.33 12.08
N ARG A 63 -23.27 8.28 11.03
CA ARG A 63 -23.88 9.46 10.41
C ARG A 63 -25.32 9.58 10.88
N PHE A 64 -25.66 10.66 11.57
CA PHE A 64 -27.01 10.87 12.10
C PHE A 64 -27.75 11.93 11.29
N ALA A 65 -29.03 11.67 11.02
CA ALA A 65 -29.98 12.69 10.56
C ALA A 65 -30.52 13.51 11.76
N GLU A 66 -31.15 14.65 11.46
CA GLU A 66 -31.80 15.46 12.48
C GLU A 66 -32.93 14.67 13.17
N GLY A 67 -32.85 14.56 14.50
CA GLY A 67 -33.85 13.83 15.31
C GLY A 67 -33.49 12.38 15.64
N ASP A 68 -32.36 11.84 15.15
CA ASP A 68 -31.96 10.48 15.49
C ASP A 68 -31.59 10.31 16.98
N ALA A 69 -32.05 9.21 17.57
CA ALA A 69 -31.88 8.91 18.99
C ALA A 69 -30.50 8.31 19.37
N GLY A 70 -29.66 7.99 18.38
CA GLY A 70 -28.40 7.26 18.56
C GLY A 70 -28.50 5.77 18.17
N ILE A 71 -27.35 5.10 18.12
CA ILE A 71 -27.23 3.67 17.84
C ILE A 71 -26.54 2.94 18.99
N ALA A 72 -26.95 1.69 19.22
CA ALA A 72 -26.32 0.80 20.18
C ALA A 72 -25.80 -0.45 19.46
N ILE A 73 -24.55 -0.79 19.72
CA ILE A 73 -23.88 -1.95 19.15
C ILE A 73 -23.12 -2.68 20.25
N GLU A 74 -22.94 -3.98 20.08
CA GLU A 74 -21.94 -4.73 20.82
C GLU A 74 -20.77 -5.05 19.88
N TYR A 75 -19.56 -5.06 20.42
CA TYR A 75 -18.37 -5.53 19.72
C TYR A 75 -17.60 -6.56 20.54
N VAL A 76 -16.87 -7.43 19.86
CA VAL A 76 -16.00 -8.43 20.47
C VAL A 76 -14.86 -8.77 19.51
N GLY A 77 -13.71 -9.21 20.02
CA GLY A 77 -12.66 -9.79 19.17
C GLY A 77 -13.16 -11.05 18.47
N GLU A 78 -12.64 -11.32 17.26
CA GLU A 78 -13.09 -12.44 16.43
C GLU A 78 -13.12 -13.80 17.17
N ASP A 79 -12.07 -14.05 17.96
CA ASP A 79 -11.91 -15.28 18.74
C ASP A 79 -12.92 -15.44 19.89
N ALA A 80 -13.60 -14.35 20.29
CA ALA A 80 -14.47 -14.31 21.45
C ALA A 80 -15.96 -14.19 21.10
N THR A 81 -16.34 -14.38 19.83
CA THR A 81 -17.75 -14.35 19.38
C THR A 81 -18.66 -15.38 20.07
N ALA A 82 -18.09 -16.50 20.53
CA ALA A 82 -18.79 -17.55 21.29
C ALA A 82 -18.99 -17.19 22.78
N ASP A 83 -18.23 -16.24 23.32
CA ASP A 83 -18.33 -15.79 24.71
C ASP A 83 -19.09 -14.47 24.79
N ALA A 84 -20.38 -14.55 25.10
CA ALA A 84 -21.23 -13.37 25.26
C ALA A 84 -20.77 -12.41 26.37
N THR A 85 -19.96 -12.87 27.34
CA THR A 85 -19.46 -12.03 28.43
C THR A 85 -18.26 -11.18 28.03
N ALA A 86 -17.58 -11.54 26.95
CA ALA A 86 -16.48 -10.76 26.37
C ALA A 86 -16.98 -9.57 25.52
N ALA A 87 -18.27 -9.54 25.18
CA ALA A 87 -18.86 -8.48 24.37
C ALA A 87 -18.92 -7.14 25.14
N GLN A 88 -18.50 -6.07 24.49
CA GLN A 88 -18.57 -4.71 25.03
C GLN A 88 -19.67 -3.92 24.32
N MET A 89 -20.49 -3.21 25.09
CA MET A 89 -21.56 -2.35 24.59
C MET A 89 -21.00 -0.97 24.25
N LEU A 90 -21.30 -0.48 23.05
CA LEU A 90 -21.01 0.89 22.60
C LEU A 90 -22.31 1.61 22.24
N ARG A 91 -22.35 2.90 22.55
CA ARG A 91 -23.41 3.80 22.12
C ARG A 91 -22.80 4.97 21.38
N LEU A 92 -23.24 5.18 20.14
CA LEU A 92 -22.91 6.37 19.37
C LEU A 92 -24.15 7.27 19.31
N THR A 93 -23.96 8.57 19.42
CA THR A 93 -25.04 9.57 19.41
C THR A 93 -24.66 10.73 18.49
N PRO A 94 -25.60 11.59 18.07
CA PRO A 94 -25.25 12.78 17.30
C PRO A 94 -24.17 13.66 17.96
N ALA A 95 -24.13 13.71 19.30
CA ALA A 95 -23.12 14.45 20.07
C ALA A 95 -21.77 13.71 20.21
N SER A 96 -21.74 12.41 19.92
CA SER A 96 -20.53 11.58 19.96
C SER A 96 -20.63 10.51 18.87
N PRO A 97 -20.45 10.93 17.60
CA PRO A 97 -20.72 10.06 16.46
C PRO A 97 -19.57 9.12 16.12
N SER A 98 -18.44 9.22 16.81
CA SER A 98 -17.26 8.40 16.56
C SER A 98 -16.73 7.80 17.85
N VAL A 99 -16.22 6.56 17.77
CA VAL A 99 -15.57 5.87 18.89
C VAL A 99 -14.46 4.95 18.37
N THR A 100 -13.33 4.94 19.08
CA THR A 100 -12.26 3.98 18.87
C THR A 100 -12.48 2.78 19.81
N LEU A 101 -12.57 1.59 19.24
CA LEU A 101 -12.59 0.34 19.98
C LEU A 101 -11.18 -0.24 20.09
N GLY A 102 -10.94 -1.02 21.14
CA GLY A 102 -9.68 -1.72 21.37
C GLY A 102 -9.92 -3.16 21.80
N TRP A 103 -9.13 -4.10 21.28
CA TRP A 103 -9.18 -5.51 21.67
C TRP A 103 -7.79 -6.15 21.63
N LEU A 104 -7.66 -7.31 22.25
CA LEU A 104 -6.46 -8.14 22.18
C LEU A 104 -6.86 -9.49 21.56
N PRO A 105 -6.39 -9.81 20.33
CA PRO A 105 -6.71 -11.07 19.70
C PRO A 105 -6.02 -12.24 20.42
N ALA A 106 -6.68 -13.39 20.47
CA ALA A 106 -6.09 -14.59 21.05
C ALA A 106 -5.15 -15.29 20.06
N SER A 107 -5.35 -15.05 18.76
CA SER A 107 -4.50 -15.55 17.67
C SER A 107 -4.17 -14.45 16.66
N PRO A 108 -2.91 -14.35 16.18
CA PRO A 108 -2.56 -13.42 15.10
C PRO A 108 -3.26 -13.75 13.78
N PHE A 109 -3.66 -15.02 13.57
CA PHE A 109 -4.41 -15.45 12.39
C PHE A 109 -5.88 -15.03 12.41
N ARG A 110 -6.37 -14.52 13.55
CA ARG A 110 -7.75 -14.10 13.79
C ARG A 110 -7.76 -12.76 14.52
N SER A 111 -7.04 -11.80 13.95
CA SER A 111 -6.82 -10.49 14.57
C SER A 111 -8.00 -9.52 14.41
N GLY A 112 -9.10 -9.96 13.78
CA GLY A 112 -10.28 -9.14 13.52
C GLY A 112 -11.20 -8.93 14.73
N TYR A 113 -12.33 -8.28 14.46
CA TYR A 113 -13.41 -8.05 15.42
C TYR A 113 -14.78 -8.25 14.78
N CYS A 114 -15.79 -8.53 15.59
CA CYS A 114 -17.16 -8.68 15.15
C CYS A 114 -18.06 -7.65 15.84
N LEU A 115 -19.09 -7.21 15.13
CA LEU A 115 -20.09 -6.26 15.61
C LEU A 115 -21.48 -6.88 15.57
N ARG A 116 -22.39 -6.46 16.45
CA ARG A 116 -23.82 -6.75 16.31
C ARG A 116 -24.69 -5.61 16.77
N TRP A 117 -25.85 -5.46 16.14
CA TRP A 117 -26.83 -4.42 16.50
C TRP A 117 -27.52 -4.77 17.82
N VAL A 118 -27.75 -3.75 18.64
CA VAL A 118 -28.57 -3.85 19.85
C VAL A 118 -29.82 -3.01 19.64
N ARG A 119 -30.97 -3.68 19.64
CA ARG A 119 -32.29 -3.08 19.45
C ARG A 119 -32.70 -2.30 20.69
N ALA A 120 -33.62 -1.35 20.51
CA ALA A 120 -34.15 -0.54 21.60
C ALA A 120 -34.85 -1.35 22.71
N ASP A 121 -35.38 -2.54 22.38
CA ASP A 121 -35.98 -3.50 23.31
C ASP A 121 -34.93 -4.38 24.04
N GLY A 122 -33.64 -4.17 23.80
CA GLY A 122 -32.54 -4.98 24.31
C GLY A 122 -32.26 -6.25 23.51
N GLY A 123 -33.03 -6.53 22.44
CA GLY A 123 -32.78 -7.62 21.53
C GLY A 123 -31.45 -7.45 20.79
N ARG A 124 -30.77 -8.56 20.50
CA ARG A 124 -29.46 -8.55 19.83
C ARG A 124 -29.56 -9.19 18.45
N GLY A 125 -28.98 -8.53 17.45
CA GLY A 125 -28.84 -9.09 16.11
C GLY A 125 -27.77 -10.19 16.05
N PRO A 126 -27.59 -10.84 14.89
CA PRO A 126 -26.47 -11.73 14.65
C PRO A 126 -25.14 -10.95 14.66
N TRP A 127 -24.04 -11.65 14.95
CA TRP A 127 -22.70 -11.11 14.74
C TRP A 127 -22.42 -10.90 13.25
N SER A 128 -21.69 -9.83 12.94
CA SER A 128 -21.07 -9.62 11.63
C SER A 128 -20.02 -10.71 11.37
N PRO A 129 -19.64 -10.92 10.10
CA PRO A 129 -18.36 -11.55 9.80
C PRO A 129 -17.20 -10.78 10.45
N PRO A 130 -16.02 -11.41 10.60
CA PRO A 130 -14.84 -10.74 11.13
C PRO A 130 -14.43 -9.56 10.25
N LEU A 131 -14.23 -8.41 10.88
CA LEU A 131 -13.79 -7.16 10.27
C LEU A 131 -12.29 -6.97 10.59
N PRO A 132 -11.48 -6.45 9.65
CA PRO A 132 -10.04 -6.33 9.85
C PRO A 132 -9.70 -5.21 10.84
N ALA A 133 -8.57 -5.36 11.54
CA ALA A 133 -8.04 -4.29 12.39
C ALA A 133 -7.75 -3.01 11.58
N GLY A 134 -7.85 -1.84 12.21
CA GLY A 134 -7.63 -0.55 11.55
C GLY A 134 -8.75 -0.11 10.59
N SER A 135 -9.78 -0.92 10.35
CA SER A 135 -10.88 -0.53 9.47
C SER A 135 -11.67 0.67 10.03
N ARG A 136 -12.11 1.55 9.12
CA ARG A 136 -13.08 2.61 9.42
C ARG A 136 -14.45 2.18 8.91
N ILE A 137 -15.41 2.03 9.82
CA ILE A 137 -16.76 1.58 9.47
C ILE A 137 -17.75 2.73 9.65
N ALA A 138 -18.46 3.05 8.58
CA ALA A 138 -19.58 3.98 8.60
C ALA A 138 -20.87 3.24 8.99
N LEU A 139 -21.57 3.76 10.00
CA LEU A 139 -22.83 3.24 10.52
C LEU A 139 -23.95 4.24 10.24
N GLU A 140 -25.12 3.74 9.82
CA GLU A 140 -26.30 4.55 9.55
C GLU A 140 -27.45 4.13 10.49
N PRO A 141 -28.05 5.09 11.23
CA PRO A 141 -29.25 4.87 12.01
C PRO A 141 -30.41 4.37 11.14
N GLY A 142 -31.24 3.50 11.69
CA GLY A 142 -32.45 3.02 11.01
C GLY A 142 -32.27 1.75 10.16
N ARG A 143 -31.05 1.25 9.95
CA ARG A 143 -30.88 -0.13 9.47
C ARG A 143 -31.46 -1.12 10.47
N ALA A 144 -32.29 -2.05 10.00
CA ALA A 144 -32.88 -3.04 10.88
C ALA A 144 -31.77 -3.98 11.38
N ALA A 145 -31.89 -4.43 12.63
CA ALA A 145 -30.95 -5.42 13.21
C ALA A 145 -30.92 -6.77 12.45
N THR A 146 -31.85 -6.96 11.51
CA THR A 146 -31.96 -8.12 10.61
C THR A 146 -31.28 -7.90 9.26
N ASP A 147 -30.88 -6.67 8.93
CA ASP A 147 -30.19 -6.39 7.68
C ASP A 147 -28.77 -6.95 7.76
N ALA A 148 -28.31 -7.56 6.66
CA ALA A 148 -26.94 -8.05 6.56
C ALA A 148 -25.94 -6.92 6.88
N TRP A 149 -24.88 -7.25 7.63
CA TRP A 149 -23.87 -6.27 7.99
C TRP A 149 -23.28 -5.64 6.73
N PRO A 150 -23.14 -4.30 6.64
CA PRO A 150 -22.42 -3.69 5.53
C PRO A 150 -21.00 -4.26 5.52
N GLY A 151 -20.65 -4.99 4.46
CA GLY A 151 -19.35 -5.67 4.31
C GLY A 151 -19.35 -7.20 4.52
N ALA A 152 -20.49 -7.84 4.81
CA ALA A 152 -20.53 -9.31 4.95
C ALA A 152 -20.33 -10.07 3.62
N ALA A 153 -20.65 -9.42 2.49
CA ALA A 153 -19.95 -9.64 1.24
C ALA A 153 -19.08 -8.40 1.08
N ALA A 154 -17.77 -8.51 1.29
CA ALA A 154 -16.87 -7.44 0.90
C ALA A 154 -16.83 -7.41 -0.63
N SER A 155 -17.83 -6.77 -1.23
CA SER A 155 -17.48 -5.85 -2.31
C SER A 155 -16.53 -4.88 -1.64
N GLU A 156 -15.30 -4.76 -2.16
CA GLU A 156 -14.42 -3.65 -1.83
C GLU A 156 -15.27 -2.38 -1.77
N PRO A 157 -15.05 -1.48 -0.77
CA PRO A 157 -15.88 -0.30 -0.62
C PRO A 157 -16.05 0.29 -2.01
N GLU A 158 -17.30 0.32 -2.53
CA GLU A 158 -17.55 0.87 -3.86
C GLU A 158 -16.85 2.20 -3.85
N SER A 159 -15.77 2.24 -4.64
CA SER A 159 -14.90 3.38 -4.74
C SER A 159 -15.86 4.56 -4.94
N PRO A 160 -15.79 5.66 -4.16
CA PRO A 160 -16.65 6.82 -4.44
C PRO A 160 -16.40 7.38 -5.85
N PHE A 161 -15.39 6.82 -6.52
CA PHE A 161 -15.07 6.91 -7.92
C PHE A 161 -15.87 5.85 -8.68
N ASP A 162 -16.72 6.30 -9.60
CA ASP A 162 -17.13 5.46 -10.73
C ASP A 162 -15.85 5.13 -11.53
N GLU A 163 -15.17 4.04 -11.17
CA GLU A 163 -13.88 3.62 -11.74
C GLU A 163 -14.01 3.38 -13.24
N ASP A 164 -15.21 3.03 -13.72
CA ASP A 164 -15.51 2.90 -15.14
C ASP A 164 -15.42 4.26 -15.89
N ALA A 165 -15.58 5.39 -15.19
CA ALA A 165 -15.51 6.72 -15.78
C ALA A 165 -14.10 7.34 -15.75
N LEU A 166 -13.23 6.86 -14.85
CA LEU A 166 -11.85 7.31 -14.71
C LEU A 166 -10.92 6.14 -14.97
N ASP A 167 -10.39 6.07 -16.20
CA ASP A 167 -9.25 5.21 -16.48
C ASP A 167 -8.11 5.59 -15.53
N THR A 168 -7.89 4.74 -14.54
CA THR A 168 -6.88 4.84 -13.46
C THR A 168 -5.97 3.61 -13.50
N SER A 169 -6.00 2.90 -14.62
CA SER A 169 -5.34 1.62 -14.79
C SER A 169 -3.80 1.73 -14.62
N ASP A 170 -3.22 2.91 -14.78
CA ASP A 170 -1.80 3.19 -14.63
C ASP A 170 -1.40 4.02 -13.38
N LEU A 171 -2.37 4.46 -12.58
CA LEU A 171 -2.15 5.27 -11.38
C LEU A 171 -3.20 5.03 -10.30
N ALA A 172 -2.80 5.04 -9.03
CA ALA A 172 -3.73 5.18 -7.92
C ALA A 172 -4.07 6.66 -7.71
N LEU A 173 -5.36 6.95 -7.52
CA LEU A 173 -5.86 8.29 -7.18
C LEU A 173 -6.48 8.26 -5.78
N ILE A 174 -6.06 9.19 -4.92
CA ILE A 174 -6.45 9.23 -3.50
C ILE A 174 -7.00 10.61 -3.18
N ALA A 175 -8.22 10.68 -2.63
CA ALA A 175 -8.77 11.95 -2.17
C ALA A 175 -8.05 12.41 -0.88
N ALA A 176 -7.44 13.60 -0.91
CA ALA A 176 -6.79 14.22 0.24
C ALA A 176 -7.67 15.28 0.91
N GLY A 177 -8.67 15.80 0.20
CA GLY A 177 -9.62 16.79 0.70
C GLY A 177 -10.67 17.17 -0.35
N PRO A 178 -11.56 18.13 -0.06
CA PRO A 178 -12.54 18.61 -1.03
C PRO A 178 -11.87 19.20 -2.27
N GLY A 179 -11.97 18.51 -3.41
CA GLY A 179 -11.33 18.91 -4.67
C GLY A 179 -9.81 18.73 -4.69
N GLU A 180 -9.23 18.06 -3.69
CA GLU A 180 -7.79 17.80 -3.60
C GLU A 180 -7.53 16.31 -3.73
N TYR A 181 -6.68 15.95 -4.69
CA TYR A 181 -6.33 14.56 -4.98
C TYR A 181 -4.82 14.40 -5.08
N VAL A 182 -4.37 13.24 -4.60
CA VAL A 182 -3.01 12.77 -4.67
C VAL A 182 -2.94 11.59 -5.62
N PHE A 183 -1.98 11.57 -6.55
CA PHE A 183 -1.80 10.47 -7.49
C PHE A 183 -0.47 9.76 -7.30
N ARG A 184 -0.45 8.45 -7.56
CA ARG A 184 0.73 7.58 -7.47
C ARG A 184 0.80 6.67 -8.71
N PRO A 185 1.89 6.63 -9.47
CA PRO A 185 2.00 5.69 -10.59
C PRO A 185 2.00 4.23 -10.10
N LEU A 186 1.29 3.34 -10.79
CA LEU A 186 1.19 1.93 -10.41
C LEU A 186 2.29 1.03 -11.00
N ALA A 187 3.05 1.54 -11.97
CA ALA A 187 4.09 0.79 -12.65
C ALA A 187 5.22 1.72 -13.13
N PRO A 188 6.50 1.29 -13.08
CA PRO A 188 7.58 1.99 -13.76
C PRO A 188 7.47 1.81 -15.28
N ARG A 189 8.05 2.77 -16.02
CA ARG A 189 8.12 2.77 -17.48
C ARG A 189 9.56 2.97 -17.95
N ILE A 190 9.87 2.61 -19.20
CA ILE A 190 11.12 3.04 -19.82
C ILE A 190 10.96 4.49 -20.27
N GLN A 191 11.93 5.33 -19.92
CA GLN A 191 11.93 6.73 -20.35
C GLN A 191 11.95 6.80 -21.89
N ILE A 192 11.09 7.62 -22.47
CA ILE A 192 11.08 7.86 -23.92
C ILE A 192 11.92 9.10 -24.23
N GLY A 193 12.92 8.94 -25.10
CA GLY A 193 13.77 10.02 -25.57
C GLY A 193 13.02 11.02 -26.46
N PRO A 194 13.62 12.19 -26.75
CA PRO A 194 13.02 13.19 -27.63
C PRO A 194 12.83 12.70 -29.08
N ASP A 195 13.47 11.59 -29.47
CA ASP A 195 13.29 10.92 -30.76
C ASP A 195 12.15 9.91 -30.77
N GLY A 196 11.38 9.82 -29.67
CA GLY A 196 10.28 8.88 -29.50
C GLY A 196 10.72 7.44 -29.25
N LYS A 197 12.02 7.20 -29.01
CA LYS A 197 12.53 5.85 -28.74
C LYS A 197 12.70 5.60 -27.26
N PRO A 198 12.49 4.35 -26.80
CA PRO A 198 12.85 3.98 -25.44
C PRO A 198 14.33 4.22 -25.18
N ALA A 199 14.65 4.78 -24.01
CA ALA A 199 16.00 4.91 -23.48
C ALA A 199 16.53 3.54 -23.03
N LEU A 200 16.65 2.62 -23.98
CA LEU A 200 17.15 1.26 -23.82
C LEU A 200 18.14 0.97 -24.95
N GLN A 201 19.32 0.50 -24.58
CA GLN A 201 20.38 0.11 -25.51
C GLN A 201 20.95 -1.25 -25.10
N LEU A 202 20.93 -2.20 -26.03
CA LEU A 202 21.60 -3.49 -25.90
C LEU A 202 22.68 -3.60 -26.99
N ILE A 203 23.95 -3.67 -26.58
CA ILE A 203 25.09 -3.88 -27.48
C ILE A 203 25.56 -5.32 -27.28
N VAL A 204 25.59 -6.11 -28.35
CA VAL A 204 26.04 -7.52 -28.31
C VAL A 204 27.37 -7.66 -29.05
N ALA A 205 28.36 -8.27 -28.39
CA ALA A 205 29.70 -8.51 -28.92
C ALA A 205 30.10 -9.99 -28.71
N GLY A 206 29.66 -10.87 -29.62
CA GLY A 206 29.89 -12.30 -29.49
C GLY A 206 29.03 -12.90 -28.36
N SER A 207 29.67 -13.47 -27.33
CA SER A 207 28.98 -14.08 -26.18
C SER A 207 28.79 -13.14 -24.99
N THR A 208 29.18 -11.88 -25.12
CA THR A 208 29.00 -10.85 -24.10
C THR A 208 28.14 -9.72 -24.64
N GLY A 209 27.41 -9.05 -23.73
CA GLY A 209 26.55 -7.94 -24.06
C GLY A 209 26.66 -6.84 -23.02
N PHE A 210 26.30 -5.63 -23.40
CA PHE A 210 26.15 -4.50 -22.50
C PHE A 210 24.75 -3.93 -22.65
N LEU A 211 24.01 -3.89 -21.54
CA LEU A 211 22.68 -3.31 -21.47
C LEU A 211 22.76 -2.00 -20.69
N GLN A 212 22.14 -0.97 -21.22
CA GLN A 212 21.90 0.29 -20.53
C GLN A 212 20.43 0.67 -20.75
N LEU A 213 19.73 1.03 -19.68
CA LEU A 213 18.38 1.58 -19.78
C LEU A 213 18.12 2.65 -18.73
N THR A 214 17.18 3.55 -19.02
CA THR A 214 16.66 4.52 -18.05
C THR A 214 15.19 4.20 -17.80
N ALA A 215 14.87 3.87 -16.55
CA ALA A 215 13.51 3.69 -16.09
C ALA A 215 13.03 4.95 -15.38
N GLU A 216 11.73 5.20 -15.44
CA GLU A 216 11.08 6.29 -14.72
C GLU A 216 9.82 5.80 -14.03
N TRP A 217 9.57 6.34 -12.84
CA TRP A 217 8.33 6.14 -12.10
C TRP A 217 7.63 7.50 -12.00
N THR A 218 6.74 7.76 -12.96
CA THR A 218 6.02 9.02 -13.11
C THR A 218 4.70 8.79 -13.84
N VAL A 219 3.79 9.76 -13.75
CA VAL A 219 2.59 9.84 -14.59
C VAL A 219 2.85 10.88 -15.68
N ASP A 220 2.43 10.58 -16.91
CA ASP A 220 2.58 11.51 -18.03
C ASP A 220 1.72 12.77 -17.86
N ALA A 221 2.22 13.91 -18.34
CA ALA A 221 1.52 15.19 -18.19
C ALA A 221 0.18 15.24 -18.93
N ALA A 222 0.05 14.60 -20.10
CA ALA A 222 -1.23 14.49 -20.80
C ALA A 222 -2.21 13.65 -19.99
N ARG A 223 -1.74 12.57 -19.37
CA ARG A 223 -2.55 11.75 -18.48
C ARG A 223 -3.05 12.53 -17.26
N ILE A 224 -2.21 13.34 -16.63
CA ILE A 224 -2.62 14.22 -15.52
C ILE A 224 -3.68 15.23 -16.00
N ALA A 225 -3.54 15.78 -17.20
CA ALA A 225 -4.52 16.70 -17.77
C ALA A 225 -5.87 16.02 -18.06
N ASP A 226 -5.85 14.81 -18.61
CA ASP A 226 -7.04 14.01 -18.88
C ASP A 226 -7.77 13.67 -17.58
N LEU A 227 -7.02 13.28 -16.54
CA LEU A 227 -7.55 13.00 -15.21
C LEU A 227 -8.20 14.25 -14.59
N SER A 228 -7.54 15.40 -14.69
CA SER A 228 -8.06 16.68 -14.22
C SER A 228 -9.38 17.03 -14.91
N ALA A 229 -9.44 16.90 -16.25
CA ALA A 229 -10.63 17.19 -17.03
C ALA A 229 -11.78 16.21 -16.72
N ALA A 230 -11.46 14.95 -16.42
CA ALA A 230 -12.45 13.95 -16.07
C ALA A 230 -13.07 14.19 -14.69
N ILE A 231 -12.25 14.52 -13.70
CA ILE A 231 -12.72 14.92 -12.37
C ILE A 231 -13.51 16.22 -12.43
N GLU A 232 -13.08 17.22 -13.22
CA GLU A 232 -13.81 18.47 -13.40
C GLU A 232 -15.20 18.25 -14.01
N ARG A 233 -15.32 17.39 -15.03
CA ARG A 233 -16.62 17.04 -15.62
C ARG A 233 -17.55 16.39 -14.61
N ARG A 234 -17.02 15.58 -13.70
CA ARG A 234 -17.77 14.86 -12.67
C ARG A 234 -18.20 15.79 -11.53
N ASP A 235 -17.26 16.60 -11.04
CA ASP A 235 -17.41 17.36 -9.80
C ASP A 235 -17.86 18.82 -10.05
N GLY A 236 -17.83 19.28 -11.31
CA GLY A 236 -18.19 20.64 -11.71
C GLY A 236 -17.15 21.71 -11.34
N ALA A 237 -15.97 21.31 -10.88
CA ALA A 237 -14.86 22.19 -10.52
C ALA A 237 -13.51 21.54 -10.80
N ALA A 238 -12.53 22.34 -11.23
CA ALA A 238 -11.18 21.86 -11.50
C ALA A 238 -10.51 21.33 -10.20
N PRO A 239 -10.02 20.08 -10.18
CA PRO A 239 -9.34 19.53 -9.02
C PRO A 239 -7.94 20.13 -8.84
N ARG A 240 -7.40 19.98 -7.64
CA ARG A 240 -5.97 20.11 -7.35
C ARG A 240 -5.37 18.73 -7.33
N LEU A 241 -4.52 18.43 -8.32
CA LEU A 241 -3.78 17.17 -8.40
C LEU A 241 -2.35 17.40 -7.91
N SER A 242 -1.85 16.50 -7.07
CA SER A 242 -0.47 16.51 -6.60
C SER A 242 0.11 15.09 -6.59
N PRO A 243 1.41 14.89 -6.84
CA PRO A 243 2.02 13.58 -6.70
C PRO A 243 2.06 13.16 -5.22
N ALA A 244 1.97 11.86 -4.97
CA ALA A 244 2.18 11.31 -3.63
C ALA A 244 3.59 11.65 -3.12
N PRO A 245 3.75 11.93 -1.80
CA PRO A 245 5.04 12.28 -1.19
C PRO A 245 5.92 11.04 -0.99
N ASP A 246 6.12 10.28 -2.06
CA ASP A 246 6.81 9.00 -2.08
C ASP A 246 8.30 9.19 -2.35
N GLU A 247 9.13 8.41 -1.67
CA GLU A 247 10.60 8.42 -1.84
C GLU A 247 11.08 7.07 -2.33
N VAL A 248 11.68 7.01 -3.52
CA VAL A 248 12.29 5.76 -4.02
C VAL A 248 13.60 5.51 -3.32
N ARG A 249 13.69 4.35 -2.66
CA ARG A 249 14.91 3.85 -2.02
C ARG A 249 15.88 3.29 -3.04
N ASP A 250 15.40 2.38 -3.87
CA ASP A 250 16.21 1.69 -4.86
C ASP A 250 15.37 1.20 -6.04
N THR A 251 16.08 0.92 -7.13
CA THR A 251 15.54 0.35 -8.35
C THR A 251 16.39 -0.84 -8.77
N ALA A 252 15.78 -1.91 -9.24
CA ALA A 252 16.47 -3.10 -9.72
C ALA A 252 15.94 -3.56 -11.09
N LEU A 253 16.86 -4.02 -11.94
CA LEU A 253 16.55 -4.80 -13.13
C LEU A 253 16.70 -6.29 -12.79
N LEU A 254 15.66 -7.06 -13.03
CA LEU A 254 15.57 -8.48 -12.65
C LEU A 254 15.45 -9.35 -13.90
N LEU A 255 16.12 -10.49 -13.91
CA LEU A 255 15.90 -11.58 -14.85
C LEU A 255 15.14 -12.71 -14.16
N VAL A 256 14.22 -13.34 -14.88
CA VAL A 256 13.45 -14.49 -14.39
C VAL A 256 13.66 -15.65 -15.37
N PRO A 257 14.63 -16.56 -15.11
CA PRO A 257 14.85 -17.73 -15.93
C PRO A 257 13.66 -18.71 -15.86
N GLU A 258 13.66 -19.73 -16.73
CA GLU A 258 12.59 -20.74 -16.89
C GLU A 258 12.33 -21.67 -15.66
N GLY A 259 12.84 -21.31 -14.48
CA GLY A 259 12.58 -21.97 -13.20
C GLY A 259 11.95 -21.05 -12.14
N GLY A 260 11.60 -19.80 -12.49
CA GLY A 260 10.84 -18.89 -11.62
C GLY A 260 11.63 -18.15 -10.52
N GLY A 261 12.96 -18.30 -10.47
CA GLY A 261 13.81 -17.53 -9.56
C GLY A 261 14.16 -16.16 -10.13
N GLU A 262 14.15 -15.10 -9.31
CA GLU A 262 14.55 -13.77 -9.75
C GLU A 262 16.06 -13.55 -9.51
N THR A 263 16.77 -13.06 -10.52
CA THR A 263 18.19 -12.68 -10.42
C THR A 263 18.32 -11.18 -10.64
N ILE A 264 18.92 -10.48 -9.67
CA ILE A 264 19.23 -9.06 -9.82
C ILE A 264 20.37 -8.91 -10.82
N LEU A 265 20.10 -8.19 -11.91
CA LEU A 265 21.04 -7.93 -13.00
C LEU A 265 21.74 -6.58 -12.84
N ALA A 266 21.01 -5.57 -12.38
CA ALA A 266 21.52 -4.24 -12.06
C ALA A 266 20.69 -3.59 -10.96
N THR A 267 21.31 -2.70 -10.20
CA THR A 267 20.65 -1.83 -9.23
C THR A 267 20.96 -0.37 -9.55
N GLY A 268 20.05 0.52 -9.19
CA GLY A 268 20.20 1.96 -9.32
C GLY A 268 19.50 2.67 -8.17
N THR A 269 19.85 3.93 -7.98
CA THR A 269 19.17 4.82 -7.03
C THR A 269 18.43 5.88 -7.84
N ALA A 270 17.17 6.13 -7.52
CA ALA A 270 16.44 7.20 -8.17
C ALA A 270 17.06 8.55 -7.78
N LEU A 271 17.22 9.44 -8.76
CA LEU A 271 17.74 10.78 -8.51
C LEU A 271 16.59 11.79 -8.43
N GLY A 272 16.52 12.50 -7.29
CA GLY A 272 15.80 13.78 -7.17
C GLY A 272 14.32 13.70 -6.75
N VAL A 273 13.66 14.85 -6.93
CA VAL A 273 12.20 15.02 -6.83
C VAL A 273 11.56 14.58 -8.13
N ALA A 274 10.31 14.10 -8.06
CA ALA A 274 9.57 13.56 -9.20
C ALA A 274 9.70 14.43 -10.48
N PRO A 275 9.91 13.83 -11.66
CA PRO A 275 9.88 12.39 -11.96
C PRO A 275 11.09 11.63 -11.41
N GLN A 276 10.86 10.48 -10.77
CA GLN A 276 11.92 9.65 -10.19
C GLN A 276 12.50 8.74 -11.28
N THR A 277 13.70 9.09 -11.75
CA THR A 277 14.40 8.39 -12.82
C THR A 277 15.58 7.59 -12.29
N SER A 278 15.77 6.39 -12.83
CA SER A 278 16.84 5.47 -12.45
C SER A 278 17.56 4.97 -13.71
N GLN A 279 18.87 5.18 -13.76
CA GLN A 279 19.71 4.62 -14.81
C GLN A 279 20.27 3.27 -14.37
N LEU A 280 20.06 2.24 -15.18
CA LEU A 280 20.49 0.87 -14.91
C LEU A 280 21.44 0.41 -16.02
N ALA A 281 22.53 -0.24 -15.64
CA ALA A 281 23.49 -0.80 -16.59
C ALA A 281 24.01 -2.17 -16.12
N ALA A 282 24.16 -3.10 -17.06
CA ALA A 282 24.64 -4.45 -16.78
C ALA A 282 25.52 -4.99 -17.91
N THR A 283 26.52 -5.79 -17.53
CA THR A 283 27.23 -6.67 -18.46
C THR A 283 26.53 -8.03 -18.46
N LEU A 284 26.25 -8.56 -19.65
CA LEU A 284 25.47 -9.76 -19.86
C LEU A 284 26.31 -10.89 -20.43
N ASP A 285 26.03 -12.12 -20.01
CA ASP A 285 26.44 -13.33 -20.72
C ASP A 285 25.44 -13.73 -21.83
N ALA A 286 25.77 -14.78 -22.58
CA ALA A 286 24.93 -15.25 -23.69
C ALA A 286 23.51 -15.67 -23.28
N ALA A 287 23.33 -16.27 -22.09
CA ALA A 287 22.02 -16.70 -21.60
C ALA A 287 21.17 -15.49 -21.18
N GLN A 288 21.78 -14.53 -20.50
CA GLN A 288 21.14 -13.28 -20.10
C GLN A 288 20.76 -12.42 -21.32
N ILE A 289 21.60 -12.36 -22.36
CA ILE A 289 21.27 -11.68 -23.62
C ILE A 289 20.00 -12.26 -24.23
N ALA A 290 19.87 -13.59 -24.27
CA ALA A 290 18.69 -14.24 -24.83
C ALA A 290 17.42 -13.87 -24.06
N LEU A 291 17.46 -13.81 -22.73
CA LEU A 291 16.32 -13.38 -21.90
C LEU A 291 15.98 -11.90 -22.11
N ILE A 292 16.98 -11.02 -22.17
CA ILE A 292 16.75 -9.59 -22.46
C ILE A 292 16.13 -9.41 -23.85
N GLN A 293 16.62 -10.12 -24.87
CA GLN A 293 16.05 -10.06 -26.21
C GLN A 293 14.60 -10.54 -26.26
N ARG A 294 14.24 -11.57 -25.48
CA ARG A 294 12.84 -12.03 -25.31
C ARG A 294 11.97 -10.95 -24.67
N GLY A 295 12.44 -10.34 -23.58
CA GLY A 295 11.72 -9.23 -22.92
C GLY A 295 11.51 -8.03 -23.84
N ILE A 296 12.54 -7.64 -24.61
CA ILE A 296 12.44 -6.58 -25.62
C ILE A 296 11.46 -6.96 -26.74
N ALA A 297 11.39 -8.24 -27.10
CA ALA A 297 10.44 -8.76 -28.09
C ALA A 297 9.00 -8.86 -27.55
N GLY A 298 8.74 -8.47 -26.30
CA GLY A 298 7.41 -8.42 -25.70
C GLY A 298 7.05 -9.64 -24.87
N GLU A 299 7.98 -10.55 -24.61
CA GLU A 299 7.70 -11.66 -23.71
C GLU A 299 7.62 -11.18 -22.25
N ARG A 300 6.50 -11.47 -21.59
CA ARG A 300 6.27 -11.13 -20.17
C ARG A 300 6.90 -12.15 -19.24
N GLY A 301 7.18 -11.73 -18.03
CA GLY A 301 7.66 -12.57 -16.95
C GLY A 301 9.12 -13.00 -17.07
N VAL A 302 9.88 -12.50 -18.05
CA VAL A 302 11.31 -12.86 -18.27
C VAL A 302 12.28 -11.78 -17.82
N VAL A 303 11.86 -10.51 -17.86
CA VAL A 303 12.66 -9.34 -17.43
C VAL A 303 11.73 -8.35 -16.74
N LYS A 304 12.10 -7.91 -15.54
CA LYS A 304 11.28 -6.99 -14.75
C LYS A 304 12.08 -5.79 -14.24
N ILE A 305 11.41 -4.67 -14.04
CA ILE A 305 11.92 -3.47 -13.37
C ILE A 305 11.17 -3.33 -12.06
N ARG A 306 11.90 -3.29 -10.95
CA ARG A 306 11.34 -3.15 -9.60
C ARG A 306 11.81 -1.85 -8.95
N TYR A 307 10.88 -1.14 -8.33
CA TYR A 307 11.12 0.01 -7.47
C TYR A 307 10.73 -0.34 -6.03
N ARG A 308 11.59 -0.01 -5.07
CA ARG A 308 11.28 -0.03 -3.63
C ARG A 308 11.04 1.40 -3.16
N ILE A 309 9.86 1.67 -2.63
CA ILE A 309 9.38 3.02 -2.36
C ILE A 309 8.99 3.13 -0.90
N ASP A 310 9.48 4.16 -0.21
CA ASP A 310 8.91 4.66 1.02
C ASP A 310 7.64 5.44 0.71
N ALA A 311 6.50 4.78 0.84
CA ALA A 311 5.21 5.39 0.63
C ALA A 311 4.89 6.37 1.77
N GLY A 312 4.70 7.63 1.41
CA GLY A 312 4.21 8.64 2.34
C GLY A 312 2.70 8.52 2.55
N ASP A 313 2.20 9.04 3.67
CA ASP A 313 0.75 9.14 3.92
C ASP A 313 0.16 10.26 3.03
N PRO A 314 -0.67 9.92 2.03
CA PRO A 314 -1.21 10.90 1.09
C PRO A 314 -2.23 11.85 1.74
N THR A 315 -2.80 11.48 2.89
CA THR A 315 -3.78 12.31 3.62
C THR A 315 -3.12 13.34 4.52
N ARG A 316 -1.82 13.14 4.80
CA ARG A 316 -1.01 14.01 5.63
C ARG A 316 -0.22 14.96 4.75
N ALA A 317 -0.92 15.74 3.92
CA ALA A 317 -0.29 16.85 3.22
C ALA A 317 0.27 17.81 4.29
N GLU A 318 1.60 17.88 4.39
CA GLU A 318 2.25 18.89 5.21
C GLU A 318 1.90 20.26 4.61
N GLY A 319 0.93 20.94 5.21
CA GLY A 319 0.58 22.31 4.88
C GLY A 319 1.73 23.25 5.24
N SER A 320 2.81 23.23 4.47
CA SER A 320 3.84 24.26 4.47
C SER A 320 3.40 25.39 3.53
N PHE A 321 2.38 26.12 3.93
CA PHE A 321 2.12 27.45 3.36
C PHE A 321 2.98 28.45 4.14
N ALA A 322 4.18 28.73 3.62
CA ALA A 322 4.88 29.94 3.99
C ALA A 322 4.16 31.12 3.31
N GLU A 323 3.09 31.61 3.92
CA GLU A 323 2.57 32.93 3.62
C GLU A 323 3.62 33.94 4.12
N VAL A 324 4.54 34.33 3.23
CA VAL A 324 5.48 35.42 3.48
C VAL A 324 4.71 36.71 3.30
N ASP A 325 4.02 37.14 4.36
CA ASP A 325 3.49 38.49 4.41
C ASP A 325 4.66 39.45 4.66
N GLY A 326 4.88 40.33 3.69
CA GLY A 326 5.98 41.30 3.69
C GLY A 326 5.74 42.39 4.72
N GLY A 327 6.06 42.13 5.98
CA GLY A 327 5.98 43.10 7.07
C GLY A 327 7.12 42.92 8.07
N ALA A 328 8.07 43.85 8.03
CA ALA A 328 9.26 43.94 8.87
C ALA A 328 9.10 43.41 10.32
N GLY A 329 9.93 42.41 10.68
CA GLY A 329 10.07 41.96 12.06
C GLY A 329 10.75 40.60 12.19
N VAL A 330 12.06 40.54 11.90
CA VAL A 330 12.90 39.36 12.19
C VAL A 330 13.10 39.27 13.69
N GLU A 331 12.32 38.41 14.36
CA GLU A 331 12.66 37.76 15.62
C GLU A 331 11.50 36.82 15.99
N THR A 332 11.64 35.52 15.70
CA THR A 332 11.04 34.33 16.35
C THR A 332 10.89 33.22 15.30
N MET A 333 11.98 32.50 14.98
CA MET A 333 11.91 31.33 14.08
C MET A 333 12.75 30.14 14.58
N THR A 334 12.92 30.01 15.90
CA THR A 334 13.81 29.00 16.51
C THR A 334 13.08 27.95 17.38
N ALA A 335 11.77 28.04 17.60
CA ALA A 335 11.09 27.18 18.60
C ALA A 335 10.04 26.18 18.05
N MET A 336 10.00 25.91 16.74
CA MET A 336 8.97 25.05 16.14
C MET A 336 9.57 23.95 15.25
N ARG A 337 10.54 23.19 15.79
CA ARG A 337 11.19 22.08 15.06
C ARG A 337 11.33 20.76 15.82
N GLU A 338 10.85 20.64 17.06
CA GLU A 338 11.09 19.46 17.91
C GLU A 338 9.86 18.60 18.23
N SER A 339 8.80 18.67 17.43
CA SER A 339 7.69 17.71 17.53
C SER A 339 7.26 17.18 16.17
N VAL A 340 8.22 16.71 15.38
CA VAL A 340 7.93 15.84 14.23
C VAL A 340 7.73 14.44 14.80
N GLY A 341 6.47 14.05 15.03
CA GLY A 341 6.15 12.67 15.37
C GLY A 341 6.71 11.74 14.29
N GLU A 342 7.28 10.62 14.72
CA GLU A 342 7.90 9.61 13.86
C GLU A 342 6.95 9.25 12.70
N ILE A 343 7.30 9.71 11.49
CA ILE A 343 6.51 9.45 10.30
C ILE A 343 6.72 7.99 9.95
N HIS A 344 5.72 7.16 10.25
CA HIS A 344 5.72 5.76 9.86
C HIS A 344 5.57 5.70 8.34
N ARG A 345 6.68 5.45 7.65
CA ARG A 345 6.68 5.21 6.20
C ARG A 345 6.60 3.71 5.95
N HIS A 346 5.71 3.30 5.05
CA HIS A 346 5.59 1.92 4.62
C HIS A 346 6.43 1.70 3.37
N VAL A 347 7.25 0.65 3.37
CA VAL A 347 7.97 0.26 2.15
C VAL A 347 7.03 -0.55 1.27
N ILE A 348 6.80 -0.08 0.05
CA ILE A 348 6.06 -0.81 -0.99
C ILE A 348 7.00 -1.19 -2.13
N GLU A 349 6.71 -2.32 -2.79
CA GLU A 349 7.42 -2.73 -4.01
C GLU A 349 6.49 -2.59 -5.20
N ILE A 350 6.95 -1.90 -6.24
CA ILE A 350 6.25 -1.78 -7.51
C ILE A 350 7.10 -2.42 -8.59
N THR A 351 6.52 -3.32 -9.36
CA THR A 351 7.22 -4.07 -10.39
C THR A 351 6.46 -4.01 -11.71
N ALA A 352 7.18 -3.83 -12.82
CA ALA A 352 6.62 -3.99 -14.17
C ALA A 352 7.50 -4.93 -15.00
N ASP A 353 6.87 -5.68 -15.90
CA ASP A 353 7.59 -6.41 -16.95
C ASP A 353 8.21 -5.42 -17.94
N LEU A 354 9.41 -5.74 -18.45
CA LEU A 354 10.08 -4.90 -19.44
C LEU A 354 9.24 -4.72 -20.71
N ALA A 355 8.50 -5.76 -21.10
CA ALA A 355 7.59 -5.72 -22.23
C ALA A 355 6.51 -4.63 -22.05
N ASP A 356 5.90 -4.56 -20.88
CA ASP A 356 4.84 -3.61 -20.56
C ASP A 356 5.43 -2.19 -20.38
N ALA A 357 6.58 -2.08 -19.73
CA ALA A 357 7.33 -0.84 -19.56
C ALA A 357 7.80 -0.22 -20.89
N LEU A 358 8.04 -1.02 -21.93
CA LEU A 358 8.40 -0.57 -23.28
C LEU A 358 7.19 -0.09 -24.09
N ASN A 359 6.04 -0.73 -23.93
CA ASN A 359 4.82 -0.40 -24.67
C ASN A 359 4.03 0.76 -24.02
N GLY A 360 4.36 1.11 -22.77
CA GLY A 360 3.63 2.12 -22.01
C GLY A 360 2.23 1.66 -21.62
N ASP A 361 1.97 0.36 -21.64
CA ASP A 361 0.71 -0.27 -21.24
C ASP A 361 0.96 -1.10 -19.97
N PRO A 362 0.60 -0.59 -18.78
CA PRO A 362 0.82 -1.31 -17.53
C PRO A 362 -0.20 -2.42 -17.26
N ASN A 363 -1.26 -2.56 -18.08
CA ASN A 363 -2.37 -3.52 -17.84
C ASN A 363 -2.47 -4.61 -18.89
N GLY A 364 -1.37 -4.83 -19.61
CA GLY A 364 -1.28 -5.69 -20.76
C GLY A 364 -2.09 -6.99 -20.74
#